data_AF-A0A2V9U7B9-F1
#
_entry.id   AF-A0A2V9U7B9-F1
#
_cell.length_a   1.000
_cell.length_b   1.000
_cell.length_c   1.000
_cell.angle_alpha   90.00
_cell.angle_beta   90.00
_cell.angle_gamma   90.00
#
_symmetry.space_group_name_H-M   'P 1'
#
loop_
_entity.id
_entity.type
_entity.pdbx_description
1 polymer ?
#
loop_
_entity_poly.entity_id
_entity_poly.type
_entity_poly.pdbx_seq_one_letter_code
_entity_poly.pdbx_strand_id
1 'polypeptide(L)'
;MFAAALSAVPAFSDDQQKAEKQIRKISAMATDVNARSIVSRSMSDMLKVERNQLQRERRAMNLNYGCLFIAHELTARGMKMLDLAMRLQAHETIFQIANEQHSDWKKIADDAKKLNGRIEDNIYKHFLHADADRDRDLTEKYNSTADWVKTDADATPAEIVEAQEIYVQWRDRAAAIEGKGGSVSASDKLASQKLEDQAHDVGRMTGRAPTGAGPH
;
A
#
# COMPACT_ATOMS: atom_id res chain seq x y z
N MET A 1 21.07 -41.96 -14.06
CA MET A 1 20.72 -40.68 -14.72
C MET A 1 19.72 -39.97 -13.83
N PHE A 2 20.12 -38.86 -13.19
CA PHE A 2 19.20 -37.99 -12.46
C PHE A 2 18.82 -36.83 -13.38
N ALA A 3 17.56 -36.77 -13.80
CA ALA A 3 17.01 -35.62 -14.51
C ALA A 3 16.73 -34.52 -13.48
N ALA A 4 17.53 -33.45 -13.51
CA ALA A 4 17.23 -32.24 -12.76
C ALA A 4 16.10 -31.49 -13.48
N ALA A 5 14.92 -31.45 -12.86
CA ALA A 5 13.85 -30.57 -13.29
C ALA A 5 14.27 -29.12 -13.01
N LEU A 6 14.71 -28.41 -14.04
CA LEU A 6 14.84 -26.97 -14.03
C LEU A 6 13.42 -26.39 -13.91
N SER A 7 13.04 -25.99 -12.70
CA SER A 7 11.85 -25.18 -12.46
C SER A 7 12.03 -23.86 -13.21
N ALA A 8 11.46 -23.77 -14.40
CA ALA A 8 11.41 -22.53 -15.16
C ALA A 8 10.55 -21.54 -14.37
N VAL A 9 11.18 -20.56 -13.74
CA VAL A 9 10.48 -19.39 -13.23
C VAL A 9 9.86 -18.71 -14.45
N PRO A 10 8.53 -18.55 -14.53
CA PRO A 10 7.93 -17.88 -15.67
C PRO A 10 8.48 -16.45 -15.73
N ALA A 11 9.14 -16.11 -16.83
CA ALA A 11 9.59 -14.76 -17.08
C ALA A 11 8.35 -13.88 -17.28
N PHE A 12 7.98 -13.13 -16.25
CA PHE A 12 6.89 -12.16 -16.33
C PHE A 12 7.22 -11.09 -17.37
N SER A 13 6.21 -10.64 -18.12
CA SER A 13 6.40 -9.55 -19.08
C SER A 13 6.87 -8.29 -18.35
N ASP A 14 7.61 -7.44 -19.06
CA ASP A 14 8.12 -6.16 -18.52
C ASP A 14 6.98 -5.30 -17.94
N ASP A 15 5.81 -5.30 -18.58
CA ASP A 15 4.63 -4.60 -18.09
C ASP A 15 4.06 -5.19 -16.79
N GLN A 16 4.07 -6.52 -16.63
CA GLN A 16 3.64 -7.15 -15.38
C GLN A 16 4.58 -6.82 -14.22
N GLN A 17 5.90 -6.82 -14.46
CA GLN A 17 6.88 -6.45 -13.42
C GLN A 17 6.72 -4.98 -12.99
N LYS A 18 6.47 -4.08 -13.95
CA LYS A 18 6.15 -2.67 -13.65
C LYS A 18 4.87 -2.53 -12.85
N ALA A 19 3.83 -3.26 -13.23
CA ALA A 19 2.56 -3.27 -12.50
C ALA A 19 2.78 -3.74 -11.06
N GLU A 20 3.43 -4.89 -10.87
CA GLU A 20 3.72 -5.45 -9.55
C GLU A 20 4.50 -4.46 -8.68
N LYS A 21 5.51 -3.78 -9.23
CA LYS A 21 6.26 -2.75 -8.52
C LYS A 21 5.36 -1.59 -8.04
N GLN A 22 4.46 -1.10 -8.89
CA GLN A 22 3.53 -0.02 -8.50
C GLN A 22 2.51 -0.49 -7.46
N ILE A 23 2.02 -1.72 -7.60
CA ILE A 23 1.08 -2.34 -6.66
C ILE A 23 1.72 -2.53 -5.28
N ARG A 24 2.97 -3.00 -5.24
CA ARG A 24 3.74 -3.17 -4.00
C ARG A 24 3.96 -1.85 -3.26
N LYS A 25 4.17 -0.73 -3.97
CA LYS A 25 4.23 0.61 -3.36
C LYS A 25 2.94 0.99 -2.63
N ILE A 26 1.78 0.71 -3.22
CA ILE A 26 0.46 0.96 -2.60
C ILE A 26 0.35 0.16 -1.30
N SER A 27 0.67 -1.14 -1.35
CA SER A 27 0.61 -2.03 -0.18
C SER A 27 1.60 -1.63 0.91
N ALA A 28 2.84 -1.29 0.54
CA ALA A 28 3.87 -0.86 1.48
C ALA A 28 3.49 0.45 2.18
N MET A 29 2.95 1.43 1.46
CA MET A 29 2.44 2.67 2.05
C MET A 29 1.32 2.41 3.06
N ALA A 30 0.46 1.41 2.80
CA ALA A 30 -0.62 1.05 3.71
C ALA A 30 -0.17 0.22 4.94
N THR A 31 1.12 -0.06 5.11
CA THR A 31 1.63 -0.72 6.34
C THR A 31 1.64 0.23 7.53
N ASP A 32 1.83 1.53 7.29
CA ASP A 32 1.65 2.56 8.30
C ASP A 32 0.18 2.79 8.63
N VAL A 33 -0.13 3.03 9.90
CA VAL A 33 -1.49 3.28 10.37
C VAL A 33 -2.05 4.63 9.92
N ASN A 34 -1.23 5.69 9.82
CA ASN A 34 -1.70 7.00 9.37
C ASN A 34 -1.84 7.01 7.84
N ALA A 35 -0.81 6.53 7.13
CA ALA A 35 -0.83 6.44 5.68
C ALA A 35 -1.89 5.44 5.16
N ARG A 36 -2.22 4.37 5.89
CA ARG A 36 -3.33 3.46 5.52
C ARG A 36 -4.66 4.19 5.38
N SER A 37 -4.95 5.16 6.26
CA SER A 37 -6.18 5.96 6.12
C SER A 37 -6.17 6.76 4.80
N ILE A 38 -5.03 7.36 4.47
CA ILE A 38 -4.82 8.12 3.23
C ILE A 38 -4.93 7.22 1.99
N VAL A 39 -4.32 6.03 2.01
CA VAL A 39 -4.43 5.02 0.94
C VAL A 39 -5.89 4.62 0.74
N SER A 40 -6.60 4.32 1.83
CA SER A 40 -8.02 3.97 1.80
C SER A 40 -8.88 5.04 1.16
N ARG A 41 -8.72 6.32 1.55
CA ARG A 41 -9.43 7.46 0.94
C ARG A 41 -9.09 7.58 -0.54
N SER A 42 -7.80 7.56 -0.87
CA SER A 42 -7.31 7.72 -2.24
C SER A 42 -7.85 6.64 -3.18
N MET A 43 -7.90 5.40 -2.71
CA MET A 43 -8.43 4.27 -3.48
C MET A 43 -9.95 4.33 -3.61
N SER A 44 -10.66 4.69 -2.54
CA SER A 44 -12.12 4.92 -2.57
C SER A 44 -12.51 6.01 -3.58
N ASP A 45 -11.81 7.15 -3.54
CA ASP A 45 -12.08 8.28 -4.44
C ASP A 45 -11.75 7.93 -5.90
N MET A 46 -10.67 7.16 -6.13
CA MET A 46 -10.28 6.74 -7.47
C MET A 46 -11.25 5.71 -8.07
N LEU A 47 -11.61 4.70 -7.29
CA LEU A 47 -12.47 3.59 -7.75
C LEU A 47 -13.96 3.93 -7.66
N LYS A 48 -14.32 5.02 -6.96
CA LYS A 48 -15.71 5.39 -6.63
C LYS A 48 -16.43 4.29 -5.86
N VAL A 49 -15.72 3.66 -4.92
CA VAL A 49 -16.24 2.61 -4.04
C VAL A 49 -16.18 3.14 -2.61
N GLU A 50 -17.24 2.95 -1.84
CA GLU A 50 -17.30 3.35 -0.44
C GLU A 50 -16.16 2.72 0.37
N ARG A 51 -15.48 3.49 1.24
CA ARG A 51 -14.36 2.96 2.03
C ARG A 51 -14.75 1.78 2.90
N ASN A 52 -15.96 1.81 3.46
CA ASN A 52 -16.46 0.70 4.27
C ASN A 52 -16.61 -0.60 3.45
N GLN A 53 -16.85 -0.50 2.15
CA GLN A 53 -16.91 -1.64 1.24
C GLN A 53 -15.51 -2.16 0.98
N LEU A 54 -14.53 -1.28 0.69
CA LEU A 54 -13.13 -1.67 0.55
C LEU A 54 -12.63 -2.43 1.78
N GLN A 55 -12.90 -1.92 2.99
CA GLN A 55 -12.50 -2.60 4.23
C GLN A 55 -13.12 -4.00 4.37
N ARG A 56 -14.42 -4.14 4.04
CA ARG A 56 -15.10 -5.44 4.08
C ARG A 56 -14.48 -6.41 3.08
N GLU A 57 -14.21 -5.96 1.87
CA GLU A 57 -13.61 -6.77 0.79
C GLU A 57 -12.18 -7.20 1.16
N ARG A 58 -11.35 -6.28 1.67
CA ARG A 58 -10.00 -6.60 2.17
C ARG A 58 -10.03 -7.67 3.25
N ARG A 59 -10.91 -7.54 4.24
CA ARG A 59 -11.03 -8.52 5.33
C ARG A 59 -11.57 -9.86 4.85
N ALA A 60 -12.62 -9.84 4.02
CA ALA A 60 -13.27 -11.06 3.53
C ALA A 60 -12.33 -11.90 2.64
N MET A 61 -11.50 -11.25 1.84
CA MET A 61 -10.57 -11.91 0.90
C MET A 61 -9.11 -11.92 1.40
N ASN A 62 -8.84 -11.37 2.58
CA ASN A 62 -7.50 -11.18 3.13
C ASN A 62 -6.52 -10.50 2.14
N LEU A 63 -6.93 -9.38 1.54
CA LEU A 63 -6.14 -8.65 0.53
C LEU A 63 -5.60 -7.33 1.09
N ASN A 64 -4.29 -7.10 0.93
CA ASN A 64 -3.70 -5.77 1.11
C ASN A 64 -4.20 -4.81 0.01
N TYR A 65 -4.00 -3.50 0.19
CA TYR A 65 -4.58 -2.49 -0.70
C TYR A 65 -4.12 -2.63 -2.17
N GLY A 66 -2.86 -3.00 -2.43
CA GLY A 66 -2.39 -3.26 -3.78
C GLY A 66 -3.08 -4.47 -4.43
N CYS A 67 -3.26 -5.57 -3.70
CA CYS A 67 -3.99 -6.73 -4.21
C CYS A 67 -5.48 -6.44 -4.40
N LEU A 68 -6.09 -5.66 -3.50
CA LEU A 68 -7.48 -5.19 -3.66
C LEU A 68 -7.62 -4.31 -4.92
N PHE A 69 -6.60 -3.53 -5.27
CA PHE A 69 -6.62 -2.72 -6.49
C PHE A 69 -6.72 -3.61 -7.74
N ILE A 70 -5.94 -4.70 -7.79
CA ILE A 70 -6.08 -5.69 -8.87
C ILE A 70 -7.46 -6.33 -8.86
N ALA A 71 -8.01 -6.66 -7.68
CA ALA A 71 -9.36 -7.21 -7.56
C ALA A 71 -10.39 -6.28 -8.25
N HIS A 72 -10.33 -4.98 -8.00
CA HIS A 72 -11.23 -4.02 -8.66
C HIS A 72 -10.98 -3.90 -10.16
N GLU A 73 -9.72 -3.90 -10.62
CA GLU A 73 -9.39 -3.93 -12.05
C GLU A 73 -9.99 -5.16 -12.75
N LEU A 74 -9.99 -6.32 -12.10
CA LEU A 74 -10.62 -7.54 -12.60
C LEU A 74 -12.16 -7.41 -12.63
N THR A 75 -12.75 -6.84 -11.58
CA THR A 75 -14.21 -6.65 -11.56
C THR A 75 -14.70 -5.63 -12.58
N ALA A 76 -13.92 -4.58 -12.85
CA ALA A 76 -14.21 -3.60 -13.89
C ALA A 76 -14.22 -4.23 -15.30
N ARG A 77 -13.57 -5.39 -15.48
CA ARG A 77 -13.54 -6.18 -16.72
C ARG A 77 -14.58 -7.30 -16.76
N GLY A 78 -15.45 -7.40 -15.75
CA GLY A 78 -16.59 -8.31 -15.73
C GLY A 78 -16.41 -9.55 -14.85
N MET A 79 -15.28 -9.74 -14.17
CA MET A 79 -15.15 -10.79 -13.15
C MET A 79 -16.04 -10.45 -11.95
N LYS A 80 -16.81 -11.41 -11.42
CA LYS A 80 -17.60 -11.15 -10.21
C LYS A 80 -16.69 -11.23 -8.99
N MET A 81 -16.90 -10.35 -8.02
CA MET A 81 -16.16 -10.35 -6.76
C MET A 81 -16.30 -11.69 -6.01
N LEU A 82 -17.45 -12.36 -6.10
CA LEU A 82 -17.67 -13.68 -5.52
C LEU A 82 -16.78 -14.75 -6.18
N ASP A 83 -16.68 -14.76 -7.52
CA ASP A 83 -15.85 -15.71 -8.25
C ASP A 83 -14.37 -15.50 -7.90
N LEU A 84 -13.95 -14.23 -7.76
CA LEU A 84 -12.62 -13.89 -7.29
C LEU A 84 -12.35 -14.44 -5.88
N ALA A 85 -13.27 -14.20 -4.94
CA ALA A 85 -13.15 -14.69 -3.56
C ALA A 85 -13.02 -16.23 -3.50
N MET A 86 -13.80 -16.95 -4.33
CA MET A 86 -13.72 -18.41 -4.41
C MET A 86 -12.36 -18.90 -4.91
N ARG A 87 -11.77 -18.22 -5.91
CA ARG A 87 -10.43 -18.57 -6.43
C ARG A 87 -9.32 -18.28 -5.42
N LEU A 88 -9.40 -17.15 -4.71
CA LEU A 88 -8.49 -16.84 -3.62
C LEU A 88 -8.58 -17.88 -2.49
N GLN A 89 -9.79 -18.36 -2.18
CA GLN A 89 -9.99 -19.44 -1.22
C GLN A 89 -9.40 -20.79 -1.69
N ALA A 90 -9.35 -21.02 -3.01
CA ALA A 90 -8.65 -22.14 -3.62
C ALA A 90 -7.12 -21.97 -3.67
N HIS A 91 -6.57 -20.98 -2.94
CA HIS A 91 -5.15 -20.66 -2.83
C HIS A 91 -4.49 -20.11 -4.10
N GLU A 92 -5.30 -19.66 -5.07
CA GLU A 92 -4.76 -18.87 -6.17
C GLU A 92 -4.39 -17.47 -5.68
N THR A 93 -3.29 -16.92 -6.19
CA THR A 93 -2.92 -15.53 -5.92
C THR A 93 -3.66 -14.58 -6.86
N ILE A 94 -3.86 -13.33 -6.44
CA ILE A 94 -4.52 -12.32 -7.29
C ILE A 94 -3.78 -12.11 -8.62
N PHE A 95 -2.45 -12.28 -8.64
CA PHE A 95 -1.64 -12.19 -9.85
C PHE A 95 -1.83 -13.38 -10.79
N GLN A 96 -1.95 -14.60 -10.25
CA GLN A 96 -2.30 -15.78 -11.04
C GLN A 96 -3.67 -15.61 -11.69
N ILE A 97 -4.65 -15.18 -10.90
CA ILE A 97 -6.01 -14.91 -11.39
C ILE A 97 -5.98 -13.85 -12.50
N ALA A 98 -5.26 -12.75 -12.29
CA ALA A 98 -5.15 -11.68 -13.28
C ALA A 98 -4.48 -12.12 -14.58
N ASN A 99 -3.45 -12.97 -14.50
CA ASN A 99 -2.78 -13.53 -15.67
C ASN A 99 -3.70 -14.45 -16.47
N GLU A 100 -4.46 -15.32 -15.80
CA GLU A 100 -5.42 -16.21 -16.46
C GLU A 100 -6.59 -15.47 -17.10
N GLN A 101 -6.94 -14.29 -16.59
CA GLN A 101 -7.91 -13.40 -17.21
C GLN A 101 -7.33 -12.51 -18.32
N HIS A 102 -6.07 -12.74 -18.72
CA HIS A 102 -5.36 -11.95 -19.71
C HIS A 102 -5.42 -10.45 -19.41
N SER A 103 -5.17 -10.09 -18.14
CA SER A 103 -5.17 -8.71 -17.71
C SER A 103 -4.19 -7.85 -18.50
N ASP A 104 -4.61 -6.64 -18.83
CA ASP A 104 -3.75 -5.64 -19.48
C ASP A 104 -2.85 -5.03 -18.42
N TRP A 105 -1.68 -5.64 -18.24
CA TRP A 105 -0.67 -5.25 -17.27
C TRP A 105 -0.13 -3.84 -17.49
N LYS A 106 -0.11 -3.37 -18.74
CA LYS A 106 0.30 -2.00 -19.06
C LYS A 106 -0.68 -1.01 -18.46
N LYS A 107 -1.98 -1.22 -18.70
CA LYS A 107 -3.04 -0.41 -18.12
C LYS A 107 -3.04 -0.47 -16.59
N ILE A 108 -2.88 -1.68 -16.01
CA ILE A 108 -2.80 -1.84 -14.55
C ILE A 108 -1.60 -1.07 -13.97
N ALA A 109 -0.44 -1.12 -14.62
CA ALA A 109 0.73 -0.35 -14.19
C ALA A 109 0.48 1.16 -14.23
N ASP A 110 -0.13 1.66 -15.31
CA ASP A 110 -0.44 3.08 -15.48
C ASP A 110 -1.47 3.55 -14.45
N ASP A 111 -2.51 2.76 -14.18
CA ASP A 111 -3.54 3.12 -13.21
C ASP A 111 -3.03 2.99 -11.76
N ALA A 112 -2.22 1.97 -11.44
CA ALA A 112 -1.54 1.88 -10.15
C ALA A 112 -0.58 3.06 -9.92
N LYS A 113 0.13 3.52 -10.96
CA LYS A 113 0.96 4.72 -10.89
C LYS A 113 0.14 5.98 -10.63
N LYS A 114 -1.04 6.12 -11.24
CA LYS A 114 -1.97 7.23 -10.94
C LYS A 114 -2.46 7.17 -9.50
N LEU A 115 -2.75 5.98 -8.98
CA LEU A 115 -3.14 5.82 -7.58
C LEU A 115 -2.00 6.22 -6.63
N ASN A 116 -0.76 5.78 -6.89
CA ASN A 116 0.42 6.24 -6.12
C ASN A 116 0.57 7.76 -6.15
N GLY A 117 0.43 8.40 -7.31
CA GLY A 117 0.47 9.86 -7.42
C GLY A 117 -0.65 10.57 -6.62
N ARG A 118 -1.84 9.98 -6.55
CA ARG A 118 -2.94 10.49 -5.70
C ARG A 118 -2.66 10.29 -4.22
N ILE A 119 -2.08 9.16 -3.84
CA ILE A 119 -1.69 8.88 -2.45
C ILE A 119 -0.66 9.92 -2.00
N GLU A 120 0.39 10.16 -2.79
CA GLU A 120 1.41 11.17 -2.53
C GLU A 120 0.83 12.58 -2.37
N ASP A 121 -0.03 13.01 -3.31
CA ASP A 121 -0.72 14.30 -3.23
C ASP A 121 -1.64 14.40 -1.99
N ASN A 122 -2.31 13.31 -1.63
CA ASN A 122 -3.16 13.26 -0.44
C ASN A 122 -2.35 13.19 0.87
N ILE A 123 -1.13 12.63 0.88
CA ILE A 123 -0.21 12.74 2.02
C ILE A 123 0.16 14.19 2.23
N TYR A 124 0.55 14.89 1.17
CA TYR A 124 0.86 16.31 1.23
C TYR A 124 -0.32 17.14 1.75
N LYS A 125 -1.53 16.92 1.20
CA LYS A 125 -2.75 17.62 1.65
C LYS A 125 -3.15 17.27 3.07
N HIS A 126 -2.95 16.03 3.50
CA HIS A 126 -3.22 15.59 4.87
C HIS A 126 -2.46 16.46 5.87
N PHE A 127 -1.19 16.73 5.60
CA PHE A 127 -0.37 17.59 6.45
C PHE A 127 -0.72 19.07 6.41
N LEU A 128 -1.39 19.54 5.36
CA LEU A 128 -1.93 20.90 5.30
C LEU A 128 -3.32 21.03 5.97
N HIS A 129 -4.10 19.95 5.99
CA HIS A 129 -5.54 19.97 6.31
C HIS A 129 -5.98 18.76 7.15
N ALA A 130 -5.22 18.41 8.18
CA ALA A 130 -5.42 17.18 8.96
C ALA A 130 -6.82 17.04 9.59
N ASP A 131 -7.44 18.16 9.99
CA ASP A 131 -8.78 18.14 10.61
C ASP A 131 -9.87 17.67 9.64
N ALA A 132 -9.83 18.10 8.38
CA ALA A 132 -10.83 17.69 7.38
C ALA A 132 -10.76 16.18 7.10
N ASP A 133 -9.55 15.62 7.07
CA ASP A 133 -9.33 14.19 6.92
C ASP A 133 -9.83 13.39 8.15
N ARG A 134 -9.60 13.92 9.35
CA ARG A 134 -10.08 13.32 10.60
C ARG A 134 -11.60 13.33 10.68
N ASP A 135 -12.24 14.43 10.31
CA ASP A 135 -13.70 14.55 10.28
C ASP A 135 -14.34 13.59 9.27
N ARG A 136 -13.70 13.41 8.11
CA ARG A 136 -14.10 12.41 7.12
C ARG A 136 -13.98 10.99 7.67
N ASP A 137 -12.85 10.64 8.29
CA ASP A 137 -12.65 9.33 8.91
C ASP A 137 -13.72 9.03 9.98
N LEU A 138 -14.06 10.03 10.81
CA LEU A 138 -15.12 9.90 11.81
C LEU A 138 -16.52 9.72 11.19
N THR A 139 -16.84 10.51 10.16
CA THR A 139 -18.12 10.45 9.45
C THR A 139 -18.34 9.09 8.80
N GLU A 140 -17.30 8.56 8.16
CA GLU A 140 -17.31 7.26 7.48
C GLU A 140 -17.14 6.09 8.48
N LYS A 141 -16.95 6.37 9.77
CA LYS A 141 -16.66 5.39 10.84
C LYS A 141 -15.45 4.53 10.52
N TYR A 142 -14.47 5.11 9.84
CA TYR A 142 -13.26 4.43 9.44
C TYR A 142 -12.26 4.36 10.60
N ASN A 143 -11.62 3.20 10.77
CA ASN A 143 -10.56 2.98 11.75
C ASN A 143 -9.38 2.29 11.08
N SER A 144 -8.27 3.00 10.92
CA SER A 144 -7.06 2.49 10.24
C SER A 144 -6.35 1.38 11.00
N THR A 145 -6.45 1.33 12.33
CA THR A 145 -5.89 0.22 13.12
C THR A 145 -6.69 -1.05 12.88
N ALA A 146 -8.02 -0.95 12.86
CA ALA A 146 -8.89 -2.09 12.60
C ALA A 146 -8.84 -2.55 11.13
N ASP A 147 -8.48 -1.66 10.21
CA ASP A 147 -8.37 -1.96 8.78
C ASP A 147 -7.13 -2.81 8.41
N TRP A 148 -6.26 -3.14 9.37
CA TRP A 148 -5.14 -4.02 9.09
C TRP A 148 -5.61 -5.45 8.71
N VAL A 149 -4.96 -6.06 7.71
CA VAL A 149 -5.15 -7.47 7.34
C VAL A 149 -3.80 -8.20 7.26
N LYS A 150 -3.82 -9.53 7.31
CA LYS A 150 -2.58 -10.32 7.43
C LYS A 150 -1.61 -10.10 6.26
N THR A 151 -2.12 -9.95 5.04
CA THR A 151 -1.30 -9.73 3.83
C THR A 151 -0.69 -8.33 3.75
N ASP A 152 -1.00 -7.41 4.68
CA ASP A 152 -0.24 -6.17 4.81
C ASP A 152 1.20 -6.45 5.28
N ALA A 153 1.43 -7.58 5.97
CA ALA A 153 2.76 -8.02 6.39
C ALA A 153 3.61 -8.62 5.25
N ASP A 154 3.07 -8.76 4.04
CA ASP A 154 3.80 -9.30 2.89
C ASP A 154 4.77 -8.26 2.26
N ALA A 155 4.65 -6.99 2.65
CA ALA A 155 5.59 -5.94 2.26
C ALA A 155 6.98 -6.22 2.85
N THR A 156 7.98 -6.18 1.98
CA THR A 156 9.38 -6.38 2.37
C THR A 156 9.91 -5.16 3.13
N PRO A 157 10.97 -5.34 3.96
CA PRO A 157 11.57 -4.22 4.68
C PRO A 157 12.04 -3.08 3.76
N ALA A 158 12.58 -3.40 2.58
CA ALA A 158 13.02 -2.40 1.62
C ALA A 158 11.85 -1.58 1.06
N GLU A 159 10.70 -2.22 0.79
CA GLU A 159 9.50 -1.53 0.32
C GLU A 159 8.91 -0.63 1.41
N ILE A 160 8.95 -1.07 2.68
CA ILE A 160 8.50 -0.26 3.83
C ILE A 160 9.39 0.97 4.00
N VAL A 161 10.72 0.83 3.87
CA VAL A 161 11.65 1.97 3.92
C VAL A 161 11.39 2.96 2.78
N GLU A 162 11.23 2.49 1.55
CA GLU A 162 10.92 3.37 0.41
C GLU A 162 9.57 4.09 0.62
N ALA A 163 8.55 3.41 1.13
CA ALA A 163 7.28 4.03 1.45
C ALA A 163 7.41 5.08 2.56
N GLN A 164 8.23 4.81 3.57
CA GLN A 164 8.50 5.75 4.66
C GLN A 164 9.22 7.01 4.19
N GLU A 165 10.23 6.86 3.34
CA GLU A 165 10.95 7.98 2.73
C GLU A 165 9.99 8.91 1.97
N ILE A 166 9.07 8.33 1.18
CA ILE A 166 8.04 9.08 0.46
C ILE A 166 7.12 9.82 1.43
N TYR A 167 6.63 9.15 2.47
CA TYR A 167 5.72 9.75 3.46
C TYR A 167 6.39 10.95 4.17
N VAL A 168 7.62 10.76 4.66
CA VAL A 168 8.43 11.79 5.33
C VAL A 168 8.74 12.95 4.38
N GLN A 169 9.09 12.67 3.14
CA GLN A 169 9.36 13.71 2.14
C GLN A 169 8.16 14.65 1.97
N TRP A 170 6.95 14.10 1.84
CA TRP A 170 5.74 14.90 1.64
C TRP A 170 5.31 15.63 2.92
N ARG A 171 5.49 15.02 4.09
CA ARG A 171 5.33 15.68 5.39
C ARG A 171 6.22 16.91 5.51
N ASP A 172 7.52 16.75 5.26
CA ASP A 172 8.51 17.81 5.44
C ASP A 172 8.29 18.93 4.42
N ARG A 173 7.86 18.58 3.20
CA ARG A 173 7.45 19.55 2.19
C ARG A 173 6.24 20.38 2.62
N ALA A 174 5.22 19.76 3.23
CA ALA A 174 4.07 20.49 3.75
C ALA A 174 4.47 21.42 4.90
N ALA A 175 5.28 20.93 5.85
CA ALA A 175 5.78 21.72 6.98
C ALA A 175 6.60 22.95 6.54
N ALA A 176 7.41 22.82 5.47
CA ALA A 176 8.20 23.92 4.93
C ALA A 176 7.34 25.06 4.34
N ILE A 177 6.15 24.75 3.82
CA ILE A 177 5.22 25.74 3.25
C ILE A 177 4.45 26.48 4.35
N GLU A 178 4.14 25.81 5.47
CA GLU A 178 3.45 26.46 6.58
C GLU A 178 4.29 27.48 7.35
N GLY A 179 5.63 27.44 7.23
CA GLY A 179 6.57 28.55 7.52
C GLY A 179 6.59 29.18 8.93
N LYS A 180 5.58 28.99 9.79
CA LYS A 180 5.40 29.59 11.13
C LYS A 180 4.36 28.82 11.97
N GLY A 181 4.64 27.57 12.32
CA GLY A 181 3.90 26.89 13.39
C GLY A 181 2.89 25.82 12.98
N GLY A 182 3.10 25.19 11.82
CA GLY A 182 2.53 23.88 11.51
C GLY A 182 3.03 22.82 12.47
N SER A 183 2.37 22.66 13.61
CA SER A 183 2.68 21.58 14.55
C SER A 183 2.30 20.26 13.89
N VAL A 184 3.26 19.56 13.26
CA VAL A 184 3.14 18.12 12.99
C VAL A 184 2.65 17.48 14.28
N SER A 185 1.44 16.91 14.26
CA SER A 185 0.79 16.45 15.48
C SER A 185 1.67 15.42 16.17
N ALA A 186 1.57 15.31 17.50
CA ALA A 186 2.31 14.28 18.23
C ALA A 186 1.99 12.87 17.68
N SER A 187 0.77 12.66 17.18
CA SER A 187 0.33 11.42 16.53
C SER A 187 1.06 11.16 15.20
N ASP A 188 1.32 12.18 14.40
CA ASP A 188 2.03 12.03 13.11
C ASP A 188 3.53 11.86 13.28
N LYS A 189 4.10 12.53 14.29
CA LYS A 189 5.48 12.28 14.72
C LYS A 189 5.63 10.86 15.25
N LEU A 190 4.68 10.40 16.07
CA LEU A 190 4.69 9.06 16.63
C LEU A 190 4.47 7.98 15.55
N ALA A 191 3.64 8.23 14.53
CA ALA A 191 3.51 7.31 13.40
C ALA A 191 4.80 7.22 12.59
N SER A 192 5.42 8.38 12.29
CA SER A 192 6.73 8.42 11.64
C SER A 192 7.80 7.67 12.44
N GLN A 193 7.81 7.84 13.77
CA GLN A 193 8.72 7.12 14.67
C GLN A 193 8.40 5.62 14.77
N LYS A 194 7.13 5.22 14.81
CA LYS A 194 6.75 3.79 14.85
C LYS A 194 7.12 3.07 13.56
N LEU A 195 7.05 3.74 12.41
CA LEU A 195 7.55 3.24 11.14
C LEU A 195 9.08 3.10 11.14
N GLU A 196 9.79 4.12 11.64
CA GLU A 196 11.24 4.06 11.83
C GLU A 196 11.62 2.91 12.79
N ASP A 197 10.92 2.75 13.91
CA ASP A 197 11.13 1.67 14.87
C ASP A 197 10.82 0.30 14.26
N GLN A 198 9.75 0.16 13.47
CA GLN A 198 9.47 -1.07 12.72
C GLN A 198 10.55 -1.37 11.68
N ALA A 199 11.11 -0.36 11.01
CA ALA A 199 12.25 -0.53 10.10
C ALA A 199 13.54 -0.90 10.84
N HIS A 200 13.76 -0.33 12.04
CA HIS A 200 14.96 -0.55 12.86
C HIS A 200 14.95 -1.88 13.64
N ASP A 201 13.81 -2.31 14.19
CA ASP A 201 13.68 -3.57 14.92
C ASP A 201 13.87 -4.78 13.98
N VAL A 202 13.47 -4.65 12.72
CA VAL A 202 13.75 -5.63 11.66
C VAL A 202 15.22 -5.61 11.22
N GLY A 203 15.88 -4.44 11.22
CA GLY A 203 17.34 -4.34 11.03
C GLY A 203 18.14 -5.10 12.10
N ARG A 204 17.62 -5.11 13.34
CA ARG A 204 18.18 -5.87 14.47
C ARG A 204 17.98 -7.38 14.35
N MET A 205 16.82 -7.82 13.83
CA MET A 205 16.51 -9.24 13.59
C MET A 205 17.23 -9.85 12.37
N THR A 206 17.63 -9.04 11.39
CA THR A 206 18.35 -9.49 10.18
C THR A 206 19.88 -9.40 10.29
N GLY A 207 20.41 -9.00 11.45
CA GLY A 207 21.85 -8.98 11.72
C GLY A 207 22.63 -7.91 10.95
N ARG A 208 21.97 -6.88 10.40
CA ARG A 208 22.67 -5.78 9.74
C ARG A 208 22.96 -4.69 10.76
N ALA A 209 24.25 -4.48 11.05
CA ALA A 209 24.71 -3.44 11.95
C ALA A 209 24.14 -2.07 11.53
N PRO A 210 23.74 -1.22 12.48
CA PRO A 210 23.38 0.16 12.17
C PRO A 210 24.60 0.81 11.54
N THR A 211 24.47 1.35 10.32
CA THR A 211 25.45 2.29 9.80
C THR A 211 25.33 3.55 10.64
N GLY A 212 25.97 3.52 11.79
CA GLY A 212 26.18 4.69 12.63
C GLY A 212 26.98 5.69 11.82
N ALA A 213 26.35 6.82 11.50
CA ALA A 213 27.06 8.07 11.43
C ALA A 213 27.67 8.29 12.83
N GLY A 214 28.97 8.04 12.95
CA GLY A 214 29.75 8.45 14.11
C GLY A 214 29.80 9.98 14.18
N PRO A 215 29.95 10.56 15.37
CA PRO A 215 29.99 12.00 15.54
C PRO A 215 31.38 12.58 15.19
N HIS A 216 31.35 13.84 14.74
CA HIS A 216 32.42 14.79 14.39
C HIS A 216 32.66 15.01 12.90
#